data_AF-A0A3B8QW90-F1
#
_entry.id   AF-A0A3B8QW90-F1
#
_cell.length_a   1.000
_cell.length_b   1.000
_cell.length_c   1.000
_cell.angle_alpha   90.00
_cell.angle_beta   90.00
_cell.angle_gamma   90.00
#
_symmetry.space_group_name_H-M   'P 1'
#
loop_
_entity.id
_entity.type
_entity.pdbx_description
1 polymer ?
#
loop_
_entity_poly.entity_id
_entity_poly.type
_entity_poly.pdbx_seq_one_letter_code
_entity_poly.pdbx_strand_id
1 'polypeptide(L)'
;MKYTPLIILFFAQSVYADETMDEIKTRCTNDMKGYGASIVKACIDSDLEVIPSIIKYQESHPKTARRCLTQMRSYGFTIVNACIKQDVDAQEAIDNY
;
A
#
# COMPACT_ATOMS: atom_id res chain seq x y z
N MET A 1 37.02 -27.22 7.38
CA MET A 1 36.47 -26.06 6.65
C MET A 1 34.96 -26.27 6.55
N LYS A 2 34.15 -25.46 7.26
CA LYS A 2 32.69 -25.56 7.29
C LYS A 2 32.14 -24.39 6.48
N TYR A 3 31.53 -24.68 5.32
CA TYR A 3 30.79 -23.68 4.55
C TYR A 3 29.32 -23.78 4.92
N THR A 4 28.83 -22.78 5.64
CA THR A 4 27.41 -22.60 5.95
C THR A 4 26.86 -21.63 4.89
N PRO A 5 25.95 -22.04 3.98
CA PRO A 5 25.41 -21.12 2.98
C PRO A 5 24.32 -20.26 3.62
N LEU A 6 24.63 -18.98 3.84
CA LEU A 6 23.73 -17.95 4.35
C LEU A 6 23.24 -17.04 3.20
N ILE A 7 22.65 -17.59 2.12
CA ILE A 7 22.19 -16.77 0.98
C ILE A 7 20.92 -17.36 0.33
N ILE A 8 19.78 -17.48 1.04
CA ILE A 8 18.49 -17.77 0.39
C ILE A 8 17.31 -17.12 1.14
N LEU A 9 17.31 -15.79 1.33
CA LEU A 9 16.13 -15.11 1.92
C LEU A 9 15.79 -13.74 1.30
N PHE A 10 16.51 -13.28 0.27
CA PHE A 10 16.32 -11.93 -0.29
C PHE A 10 15.38 -11.84 -1.50
N PHE A 11 14.96 -12.96 -2.10
CA PHE A 11 14.18 -12.96 -3.35
C PHE A 11 12.67 -12.69 -3.18
N ALA A 12 12.14 -12.74 -1.96
CA ALA A 12 10.69 -12.60 -1.75
C ALA A 12 10.21 -11.15 -1.85
N GLN A 13 11.04 -10.17 -1.48
CA GLN A 13 10.61 -8.76 -1.39
C GLN A 13 10.43 -8.10 -2.76
N SER A 14 11.21 -8.50 -3.77
CA SER A 14 11.13 -7.91 -5.11
C SER A 14 9.84 -8.27 -5.84
N VAL A 15 9.30 -9.47 -5.61
CA VAL A 15 8.08 -9.94 -6.29
C VAL A 15 6.84 -9.17 -5.84
N TYR A 16 6.70 -8.90 -4.54
CA TYR A 16 5.57 -8.13 -4.00
C TYR A 16 5.60 -6.66 -4.44
N ALA A 17 6.80 -6.08 -4.53
CA ALA A 17 6.96 -4.71 -5.01
C ALA A 17 6.57 -4.58 -6.50
N ASP A 18 6.88 -5.59 -7.31
CA ASP A 18 6.55 -5.64 -8.73
C ASP A 18 5.04 -5.79 -8.96
N GLU A 19 4.39 -6.73 -8.26
CA GLU A 19 2.93 -6.93 -8.33
C GLU A 19 2.14 -5.68 -7.93
N THR A 20 2.56 -5.01 -6.85
CA THR A 20 1.91 -3.78 -6.37
C THR A 20 2.06 -2.64 -7.39
N MET A 21 3.24 -2.52 -8.01
CA MET A 21 3.48 -1.52 -9.04
C MET A 21 2.60 -1.75 -10.27
N ASP A 22 2.48 -2.99 -10.73
CA ASP A 22 1.67 -3.34 -11.90
C ASP A 22 0.18 -3.14 -11.64
N GLU A 23 -0.29 -3.47 -10.44
CA GLU A 23 -1.66 -3.14 -9.99
C GLU A 23 -1.92 -1.64 -10.07
N ILE A 24 -1.06 -0.81 -9.48
CA ILE A 24 -1.20 0.66 -9.46
C ILE A 24 -1.20 1.22 -10.88
N LYS A 25 -0.22 0.83 -11.72
CA LYS A 25 -0.12 1.27 -13.11
C LYS A 25 -1.36 0.91 -13.90
N THR A 26 -1.83 -0.34 -13.77
CA THR A 26 -2.98 -0.85 -14.50
C THR A 26 -4.24 -0.08 -14.14
N ARG A 27 -4.52 0.08 -12.84
CA ARG A 27 -5.68 0.82 -12.34
C ARG A 27 -5.63 2.30 -12.78
N CYS A 28 -4.55 3.00 -12.48
CA CYS A 28 -4.43 4.42 -12.84
C CYS A 28 -4.51 4.65 -14.35
N THR A 29 -3.94 3.75 -15.15
CA THR A 29 -4.09 3.83 -16.61
C THR A 29 -5.55 3.63 -17.03
N ASN A 30 -6.23 2.63 -16.49
CA ASN A 30 -7.62 2.36 -16.86
C ASN A 30 -8.57 3.49 -16.45
N ASP A 31 -8.42 4.00 -15.24
CA ASP A 31 -9.32 5.01 -14.66
C ASP A 31 -9.02 6.42 -15.21
N MET A 32 -7.74 6.72 -15.47
CA MET A 32 -7.31 8.09 -15.79
C MET A 32 -6.88 8.34 -17.23
N LYS A 33 -6.78 7.32 -18.11
CA LYS A 33 -6.32 7.49 -19.50
C LYS A 33 -7.06 8.57 -20.30
N GLY A 34 -8.35 8.80 -20.01
CA GLY A 34 -9.15 9.82 -20.69
C GLY A 34 -8.75 11.26 -20.37
N TYR A 35 -8.02 11.48 -19.27
CA TYR A 35 -7.60 12.82 -18.80
C TYR A 35 -6.16 13.18 -19.21
N GLY A 36 -5.46 12.28 -19.91
CA GLY A 36 -4.09 12.48 -20.38
C GLY A 36 -3.02 11.86 -19.48
N ALA A 37 -1.83 11.66 -20.07
CA ALA A 37 -0.73 10.92 -19.44
C ALA A 37 -0.19 11.57 -18.15
N SER A 38 -0.27 12.90 -18.04
CA SER A 38 0.13 13.62 -16.81
C SER A 38 -0.76 13.24 -15.61
N ILE A 39 -2.07 13.07 -15.82
CA ILE A 39 -3.01 12.68 -14.77
C ILE A 39 -2.84 11.21 -14.40
N VAL A 40 -2.58 10.34 -15.38
CA VAL A 40 -2.22 8.93 -15.11
C VAL A 40 -0.96 8.87 -14.24
N LYS A 41 0.08 9.63 -14.57
CA LYS A 41 1.31 9.70 -13.78
C LYS A 41 1.03 10.20 -12.36
N ALA A 42 0.27 11.28 -12.20
CA ALA A 42 -0.06 11.82 -10.89
C ALA A 42 -0.83 10.82 -10.01
N CYS A 43 -1.73 10.03 -10.59
CA CYS A 43 -2.41 8.92 -9.91
C CYS A 43 -1.42 7.87 -9.41
N ILE A 44 -0.48 7.44 -10.26
CA ILE A 44 0.55 6.45 -9.91
C ILE A 44 1.45 6.99 -8.79
N ASP A 45 1.94 8.22 -8.95
CA ASP A 45 2.83 8.85 -7.97
C ASP A 45 2.15 8.93 -6.58
N SER A 46 0.88 9.35 -6.54
CA SER A 46 0.12 9.50 -5.29
C SER A 46 -0.05 8.17 -4.55
N ASP A 47 -0.34 7.08 -5.28
CA ASP A 47 -0.49 5.75 -4.69
C ASP A 47 0.84 5.19 -4.18
N LEU A 48 1.94 5.44 -4.89
CA LEU A 48 3.28 4.99 -4.46
C LEU A 48 3.76 5.75 -3.22
N GLU A 49 3.46 7.04 -3.12
CA GLU A 49 3.89 7.89 -2.01
C GLU A 49 3.41 7.37 -0.65
N VAL A 50 2.22 6.75 -0.61
CA VAL A 50 1.61 6.29 0.65
C VAL A 50 1.96 4.85 1.03
N ILE A 51 2.61 4.06 0.16
CA ILE A 51 2.97 2.67 0.44
C ILE A 51 3.79 2.52 1.73
N PRO A 52 4.84 3.31 2.00
CA PRO A 52 5.62 3.18 3.24
C PRO A 52 4.77 3.41 4.50
N SER A 53 3.80 4.32 4.42
CA SER A 53 2.86 4.58 5.53
C SER A 53 1.98 3.36 5.79
N ILE A 54 1.43 2.74 4.73
CA ILE A 54 0.61 1.53 4.85
C ILE A 54 1.41 0.38 5.46
N ILE A 55 2.67 0.17 5.02
CA ILE A 55 3.57 -0.85 5.60
C ILE A 55 3.76 -0.62 7.09
N LYS A 56 4.05 0.62 7.51
CA LYS A 56 4.18 0.97 8.93
C LYS A 56 2.90 0.71 9.72
N TYR A 57 1.72 0.94 9.14
CA TYR A 57 0.44 0.61 9.76
C TYR A 57 0.15 -0.90 9.77
N GLN A 58 0.63 -1.67 8.79
CA GLN A 58 0.54 -3.13 8.85
C GLN A 58 1.32 -3.70 10.04
N GLU A 59 2.41 -3.04 10.44
CA GLU A 59 3.20 -3.42 11.62
C GLU A 59 2.53 -2.95 12.93
N SER A 60 2.14 -1.67 13.01
CA SER A 60 1.63 -1.05 14.25
C SER A 60 0.14 -1.31 14.51
N HIS A 61 -0.68 -1.41 13.45
CA HIS A 61 -2.14 -1.55 13.50
C HIS A 61 -2.62 -2.66 12.54
N PRO A 62 -2.15 -3.91 12.69
CA PRO A 62 -2.29 -4.98 11.69
C PRO A 62 -3.73 -5.38 11.37
N LYS A 63 -4.67 -5.18 12.31
CA LYS A 63 -6.10 -5.47 12.08
C LYS A 63 -6.74 -4.39 11.20
N THR A 64 -6.55 -3.13 11.56
CA THR A 64 -7.05 -1.97 10.83
C THR A 64 -6.47 -1.90 9.42
N ALA A 65 -5.15 -2.03 9.29
CA ALA A 65 -4.47 -2.01 8.00
C ALA A 65 -4.98 -3.10 7.07
N ARG A 66 -5.12 -4.34 7.58
CA ARG A 66 -5.67 -5.47 6.80
C ARG A 66 -7.10 -5.23 6.37
N ARG A 67 -7.96 -4.74 7.28
CA ARG A 67 -9.37 -4.43 6.98
C ARG A 67 -9.48 -3.39 5.86
N CYS A 68 -8.75 -2.28 5.97
CA CYS A 68 -8.74 -1.22 4.95
C CYS A 68 -8.14 -1.70 3.62
N LEU A 69 -7.09 -2.51 3.63
CA LEU A 69 -6.56 -3.13 2.41
C LEU A 69 -7.60 -4.04 1.74
N THR A 70 -8.32 -4.85 2.50
CA THR A 70 -9.37 -5.71 1.94
C THR A 70 -10.54 -4.92 1.35
N GLN A 71 -10.96 -3.84 2.01
CA GLN A 71 -12.17 -3.11 1.60
C GLN A 71 -11.90 -2.03 0.54
N MET A 72 -10.71 -1.42 0.57
CA MET A 72 -10.46 -0.17 -0.14
C MET A 72 -9.43 -0.27 -1.27
N ARG A 73 -8.67 -1.38 -1.38
CA ARG A 73 -7.55 -1.49 -2.34
C ARG A 73 -7.95 -1.27 -3.79
N SER A 74 -9.16 -1.68 -4.19
CA SER A 74 -9.69 -1.43 -5.55
C SER A 74 -9.87 0.06 -5.88
N TYR A 75 -10.00 0.93 -4.87
CA TYR A 75 -10.09 2.39 -5.05
C TYR A 75 -8.72 3.09 -5.04
N GLY A 76 -7.63 2.35 -4.76
CA GLY A 76 -6.27 2.87 -4.71
C GLY A 76 -5.67 2.95 -3.32
N PHE A 77 -4.34 2.89 -3.27
CA PHE A 77 -3.58 2.90 -2.03
C PHE A 77 -3.70 4.23 -1.27
N THR A 78 -3.91 5.35 -1.98
CA THR A 78 -4.21 6.64 -1.35
C THR A 78 -5.46 6.56 -0.46
N ILE A 79 -6.51 5.89 -0.95
CA ILE A 79 -7.78 5.68 -0.21
C ILE A 79 -7.60 4.67 0.92
N VAL A 80 -6.80 3.61 0.71
CA VAL A 80 -6.43 2.67 1.77
C VAL A 80 -5.74 3.40 2.93
N ASN A 81 -4.73 4.23 2.65
CA ASN A 81 -4.02 4.98 3.67
C ASN A 81 -4.96 5.94 4.42
N ALA A 82 -5.88 6.62 3.71
CA ALA A 82 -6.88 7.47 4.36
C ALA A 82 -7.81 6.66 5.29
N CYS A 83 -8.31 5.51 4.85
CA CYS A 83 -9.12 4.60 5.68
C CYS A 83 -8.37 4.21 6.96
N ILE A 84 -7.10 3.82 6.84
CA ILE A 84 -6.30 3.40 7.99
C ILE A 84 -6.15 4.53 9.00
N LYS A 85 -5.77 5.73 8.53
CA LYS A 85 -5.56 6.89 9.40
C LYS A 85 -6.85 7.25 10.13
N GLN A 86 -7.97 7.34 9.41
CA GLN A 86 -9.26 7.67 10.00
C GLN A 86 -9.71 6.66 11.06
N ASP A 87 -9.52 5.36 10.81
CA ASP A 87 -9.87 4.33 11.78
C ASP A 87 -8.99 4.34 13.02
N VAL A 88 -7.68 4.56 12.85
CA VAL A 88 -6.75 4.65 13.98
C VAL A 88 -7.10 5.87 14.83
N ASP A 89 -7.28 7.04 14.22
CA ASP A 89 -7.65 8.28 14.92
C ASP A 89 -9.00 8.10 15.65
N ALA A 90 -9.97 7.42 15.02
CA ALA A 90 -11.27 7.15 15.65
C ALA A 90 -11.16 6.19 16.84
N GLN A 91 -10.35 5.14 16.73
CA GLN A 91 -10.13 4.20 17.83
C GLN A 91 -9.44 4.90 19.01
N GLU A 92 -8.41 5.70 18.74
CA GLU A 92 -7.73 6.49 19.77
C GLU A 92 -8.71 7.47 20.45
N ALA A 93 -9.63 8.08 19.70
CA ALA A 93 -10.65 8.94 20.29
C ALA A 93 -11.65 8.18 21.17
N ILE A 94 -12.06 6.97 20.77
CA ILE A 94 -12.96 6.11 21.56
C ILE A 94 -12.29 5.65 22.86
N ASP A 95 -11.01 5.28 22.80
CA ASP A 95 -10.27 4.79 23.97
C ASP A 95 -10.04 5.87 25.04
N ASN A 96 -10.16 7.14 24.65
CA ASN A 96 -9.99 8.32 25.51
C ASN A 96 -11.32 9.02 25.91
N TYR A 97 -12.48 8.43 25.59
CA TYR A 97 -13.81 8.99 25.89
C TYR A 97 -14.29 8.62 27.30
#